data_AF-D2DSM1-F1
#
_entry.id   AF-D2DSM1-F1
#
_cell.length_a   1.000
_cell.length_b   1.000
_cell.length_c   1.000
_cell.angle_alpha   90.00
_cell.angle_beta   90.00
_cell.angle_gamma   90.00
#
_symmetry.space_group_name_H-M   'P 1'
#
loop_
_entity.id
_entity.type
_entity.pdbx_description
1 polymer ?
#
loop_
_entity_poly.entity_id
_entity_poly.type
_entity_poly.pdbx_seq_one_letter_code
_entity_poly.pdbx_strand_id
1 'polypeptide(L)' 'YSDSLARYGKSPYLYPLYGLGELPQGFARLSAIYGGTYMLDKPIDEIVLEGGKVVGVRSGNETAKCKQVYCDPSYV' A
#
# COMPACT_ATOMS: atom_id res chain seq x y z
N TYR A 1 -7.83 26.20 3.17
CA TYR A 1 -8.44 26.54 1.87
C TYR A 1 -7.74 27.74 1.25
N SER A 2 -7.72 28.89 1.93
CA SER A 2 -7.06 30.12 1.46
C SER A 2 -5.56 29.91 1.18
N ASP A 3 -4.85 29.17 2.04
CA ASP A 3 -3.43 28.85 1.81
C ASP A 3 -3.19 27.96 0.59
N SER A 4 -4.08 27.00 0.31
CA SER A 4 -3.99 26.12 -0.86
C SER A 4 -4.30 26.88 -2.15
N LEU A 5 -5.27 27.79 -2.10
CA LEU A 5 -5.64 28.65 -3.23
C LEU A 5 -4.51 29.60 -3.61
N ALA A 6 -3.81 30.15 -2.62
CA ALA A 6 -2.70 31.08 -2.82
C ALA A 6 -1.43 30.42 -3.41
N ARG A 7 -1.26 29.10 -3.25
CA ARG A 7 -0.07 28.38 -3.74
C ARG A 7 -0.02 28.18 -5.25
N TYR A 8 -1.16 27.87 -5.89
CA TYR A 8 -1.21 27.57 -7.33
C TYR A 8 -2.27 28.38 -8.10
N GLY A 9 -2.95 29.31 -7.43
CA GLY A 9 -3.63 30.47 -8.04
C GLY A 9 -4.97 30.23 -8.74
N LYS A 10 -5.29 29.01 -9.20
CA LYS A 10 -6.53 28.73 -9.94
C LYS A 10 -7.56 27.91 -9.16
N SER A 11 -7.11 26.96 -8.35
CA SER A 11 -7.96 26.14 -7.50
C SER A 11 -7.14 25.60 -6.32
N PRO A 12 -7.78 25.23 -5.19
CA PRO A 12 -7.09 24.64 -4.04
C PRO A 12 -6.77 23.15 -4.26
N TYR A 13 -7.03 22.60 -5.46
CA TYR A 13 -6.91 21.18 -5.78
C TYR A 13 -5.84 20.97 -6.83
N LEU A 14 -5.05 19.91 -6.64
CA LEU A 14 -4.09 19.44 -7.61
C LEU A 14 -4.52 18.07 -8.09
N TYR A 15 -4.36 17.83 -9.39
CA TYR A 15 -4.59 16.53 -9.98
C TYR A 15 -3.32 16.07 -10.68
N PRO A 16 -2.82 14.87 -10.39
CA PRO A 16 -1.65 14.34 -11.07
C PRO A 16 -1.94 14.16 -12.56
N LEU A 17 -0.97 14.52 -13.39
CA LEU A 17 -0.99 14.14 -14.80
C LEU A 17 -1.01 12.61 -14.88
N TYR A 18 -1.78 12.04 -15.81
CA TYR A 18 -2.02 10.60 -15.96
C TYR A 18 -2.91 9.94 -14.88
N GLY A 19 -3.47 10.73 -13.96
CA GLY A 19 -4.50 10.28 -13.03
C GLY A 19 -3.97 9.76 -11.70
N LEU A 20 -4.89 9.41 -10.80
CA LEU A 20 -4.58 9.07 -9.40
C LEU A 20 -3.78 7.76 -9.25
N GLY A 21 -3.72 6.91 -10.28
CA GLY A 21 -2.98 5.65 -10.26
C GLY A 21 -1.45 5.82 -10.17
N GLU A 22 -0.93 6.97 -10.61
CA GLU A 22 0.51 7.29 -10.51
C GLU A 22 0.99 7.44 -9.06
N LEU A 23 0.09 7.86 -8.14
CA LEU A 23 0.43 8.06 -6.74
C LEU A 23 0.81 6.73 -6.05
N PRO A 24 -0.04 5.68 -6.06
CA PRO A 24 0.34 4.36 -5.57
C PRO A 24 1.62 3.82 -6.23
N GLN A 25 1.76 3.97 -7.55
CA GLN A 25 2.93 3.47 -8.27
C GLN A 25 4.23 4.18 -7.85
N GLY A 26 4.17 5.50 -7.61
CA GLY A 26 5.29 6.28 -7.08
C GLY A 26 5.73 5.83 -5.69
N PHE A 27 4.78 5.59 -4.78
CA PHE A 27 5.10 5.05 -3.45
C PHE A 27 5.63 3.61 -3.51
N ALA A 28 5.09 2.77 -4.40
CA ALA A 28 5.60 1.43 -4.61
C ALA A 28 7.08 1.45 -5.05
N ARG A 29 7.41 2.33 -6.01
CA ARG A 29 8.78 2.56 -6.45
C ARG A 29 9.69 3.04 -5.32
N LEU A 30 9.22 3.99 -4.51
CA LEU A 30 9.99 4.50 -3.37
C LEU A 30 10.35 3.36 -2.41
N SER A 31 9.38 2.53 -2.05
CA SER A 31 9.61 1.39 -1.15
C SER A 31 10.55 0.35 -1.77
N ALA A 32 10.48 0.11 -3.08
CA ALA A 32 11.42 -0.77 -3.77
C ALA A 32 12.88 -0.27 -3.69
N ILE A 33 13.10 1.04 -3.78
CA ILE A 33 14.43 1.65 -3.63
C ILE A 33 15.00 1.41 -2.22
N TYR A 34 14.15 1.41 -1.19
CA TYR A 34 14.56 1.14 0.19
C TYR A 34 14.59 -0.37 0.53
N GLY A 35 14.54 -1.25 -0.48
CA GLY A 35 14.65 -2.70 -0.27
C GLY A 35 13.32 -3.42 -0.02
N GLY A 36 12.19 -2.76 -0.28
CA GLY A 36 10.87 -3.40 -0.28
C GLY A 36 10.72 -4.37 -1.46
N THR A 37 10.37 -5.61 -1.18
CA THR A 37 10.07 -6.61 -2.23
C THR A 37 8.60 -6.56 -2.59
N TYR A 38 8.30 -6.31 -3.87
CA TYR A 38 6.95 -6.33 -4.41
C TYR A 38 6.66 -7.64 -5.11
N MET A 39 5.50 -8.23 -4.81
CA MET A 39 5.00 -9.42 -5.47
C MET A 39 3.63 -9.09 -6.06
N LEU A 40 3.54 -9.02 -7.39
CA LEU A 40 2.28 -8.90 -8.12
C LEU A 40 1.72 -10.31 -8.36
N ASP A 41 0.39 -10.39 -8.52
CA ASP A 41 -0.32 -11.65 -8.83
C ASP A 41 -0.10 -12.77 -7.80
N LYS A 42 0.13 -12.40 -6.53
CA LYS A 42 0.31 -13.35 -5.43
C LYS A 42 -0.88 -13.28 -4.48
N PRO A 43 -1.89 -14.17 -4.64
CA PRO A 43 -3.06 -14.18 -3.77
C PRO A 43 -2.68 -14.56 -2.34
N ILE A 44 -3.35 -13.94 -1.36
CA ILE A 44 -3.19 -14.26 0.07
C ILE A 44 -4.37 -15.15 0.46
N ASP A 45 -4.08 -16.39 0.87
CA ASP A 45 -5.11 -17.38 1.25
C ASP A 45 -5.55 -17.23 2.70
N GLU A 46 -4.63 -16.87 3.60
CA GLU A 46 -4.93 -16.77 5.03
C GLU A 46 -3.96 -15.82 5.75
N ILE A 47 -4.49 -15.07 6.71
CA ILE A 47 -3.69 -14.31 7.68
C ILE A 47 -3.46 -15.22 8.90
N VAL A 48 -2.21 -15.59 9.16
CA VAL A 48 -1.87 -16.49 10.26
C VAL A 48 -1.88 -15.72 11.57
N LEU A 49 -2.76 -16.12 12.48
CA LEU A 49 -2.96 -15.52 13.80
C LEU A 49 -2.63 -16.55 14.88
N GLU A 50 -1.73 -16.22 15.80
CA GLU A 50 -1.41 -17.04 16.97
C GLU A 50 -1.65 -16.22 18.24
N GLY A 51 -2.47 -16.76 19.17
CA GLY A 51 -2.76 -16.09 20.44
C GLY A 51 -3.38 -14.69 20.29
N GLY A 52 -4.14 -14.46 19.22
CA GLY A 52 -4.76 -13.17 18.92
C GLY A 52 -3.81 -12.13 18.30
N LYS A 53 -2.59 -12.50 17.90
CA LYS A 53 -1.65 -11.62 17.20
C LYS A 53 -1.30 -12.18 15.82
N VAL A 54 -1.08 -11.28 14.86
CA VAL A 54 -0.61 -11.65 13.53
C VAL A 54 0.85 -12.07 13.58
N VAL A 55 1.13 -13.23 13.00
CA VAL A 55 2.48 -13.81 12.92
C VAL A 55 2.97 -13.95 11.47
N GLY A 56 2.06 -13.84 10.50
CA GLY A 56 2.40 -13.94 9.09
C GLY A 56 1.18 -13.96 8.17
N VAL A 57 1.45 -14.09 6.88
CA VAL A 57 0.46 -14.34 5.83
C VAL A 57 0.85 -15.59 5.04
N ARG A 58 -0.15 -16.40 4.68
CA ARG A 58 0.01 -17.59 3.86
C ARG A 58 -0.45 -17.30 2.44
N SER A 59 0.36 -17.70 1.47
CA SER A 59 0.09 -17.61 0.05
C SER A 59 0.50 -18.93 -0.61
N GLY A 60 -0.50 -19.72 -1.02
CA GLY A 60 -0.39 -21.09 -1.45
C GLY A 60 0.30 -21.96 -0.40
N ASN A 61 1.45 -22.49 -0.78
CA ASN A 61 2.29 -23.34 0.07
C ASN A 61 3.35 -22.56 0.87
N GLU A 62 3.45 -21.24 0.67
CA GLU A 62 4.46 -20.40 1.31
C GLU A 62 3.84 -19.57 2.43
N THR A 63 4.59 -19.37 3.52
CA THR A 63 4.17 -18.50 4.63
C THR A 63 5.23 -17.44 4.88
N ALA A 64 4.85 -16.18 4.69
CA ALA A 64 5.68 -15.03 4.98
C ALA A 64 5.43 -14.57 6.42
N LYS A 65 6.44 -14.67 7.28
CA LYS A 65 6.34 -14.23 8.68
C LYS A 65 6.53 -12.72 8.80
N CYS A 66 5.66 -12.08 9.56
CA CYS A 66 5.73 -10.64 9.80
C CYS A 66 5.17 -10.29 11.18
N LYS A 67 5.59 -9.14 11.71
CA LYS A 67 5.12 -8.63 13.02
C LYS A 67 3.82 -7.81 12.90
N GLN A 68 3.58 -7.26 11.72
CA GLN A 68 2.47 -6.38 11.40
C GLN A 68 2.04 -6.64 9.96
N VAL A 69 0.73 -6.59 9.73
CA VAL A 69 0.11 -6.71 8.41
C VAL A 69 -0.76 -5.49 8.21
N TYR A 70 -0.58 -4.81 7.08
CA TYR A 70 -1.44 -3.72 6.62
C TYR A 70 -2.11 -4.20 5.33
N CYS A 71 -3.44 -4.25 5.33
CA CYS A 71 -4.23 -4.70 4.19
C CYS A 71 -5.49 -3.85 4.07
N ASP A 72 -6.06 -3.79 2.86
CA ASP A 72 -7.37 -3.19 2.69
C ASP A 72 -8.48 -4.16 3.15
N PRO A 73 -9.69 -3.67 3.44
CA PRO A 73 -10.79 -4.48 3.96
C PRO A 73 -11.21 -5.65 3.05
N SER A 74 -10.88 -5.63 1.75
CA SER A 74 -11.22 -6.70 0.81
C SER A 74 -10.39 -7.97 1.01
N TYR A 75 -9.33 -7.91 1.82
CA TYR A 75 -8.49 -9.05 2.18
C TYR A 75 -8.94 -9.80 3.45
N VAL A 76 -10.05 -9.37 4.08
CA VAL A 76 -10.61 -9.96 5.32
C VAL A 76 -11.97 -10.59 5.05
#